data_AF-A0A2K2VYN8-F1
#
_entry.id   AF-A0A2K2VYN8-F1
#
_cell.length_a   1.000
_cell.length_b   1.000
_cell.length_c   1.000
_cell.angle_alpha   90.00
_cell.angle_beta   90.00
_cell.angle_gamma   90.00
#
_symmetry.space_group_name_H-M   'P 1'
#
loop_
_entity.id
_entity.type
_entity.pdbx_description
1 polymer ?
#
loop_
_entity_poly.entity_id
_entity_poly.type
_entity_poly.pdbx_seq_one_letter_code
_entity_poly.pdbx_strand_id
1 'polypeptide(L)' 'MIDVKEIMQILPHRYPFLLVDRIESLKEGEEIVGIKNVSINEPFFVGHFPGNPIMPGVLIIEAMAQVGGVLAFHSSP' A
#
# COMPACT_ATOMS: atom_id res chain seq x y z
N MET A 1 13.42 4.76 6.19
CA MET A 1 12.38 5.11 5.20
C MET A 1 12.60 4.18 4.02
N ILE A 2 11.58 3.41 3.63
CA ILE A 2 11.66 2.43 2.54
C ILE A 2 10.86 3.00 1.37
N ASP A 3 11.50 3.18 0.21
CA ASP A 3 10.82 3.74 -0.97
C ASP A 3 10.10 2.66 -1.81
N VAL A 4 9.36 3.10 -2.84
CA VAL A 4 8.58 2.19 -3.69
C VAL A 4 9.43 1.13 -4.41
N LYS A 5 10.69 1.43 -4.73
CA LYS A 5 11.57 0.47 -5.44
C LYS A 5 11.95 -0.67 -4.50
N GLU A 6 12.27 -0.35 -3.25
CA GLU A 6 12.52 -1.35 -2.21
C GLU A 6 11.25 -2.16 -1.89
N ILE A 7 10.09 -1.50 -1.77
CA ILE A 7 8.80 -2.19 -1.58
C ILE A 7 8.54 -3.19 -2.72
N MET A 8 8.85 -2.82 -3.97
CA MET A 8 8.68 -3.71 -5.13
C MET A 8 9.64 -4.90 -5.12
N GLN A 9 10.77 -4.84 -4.42
CA GLN A 9 11.66 -5.99 -4.25
C GLN A 9 11.13 -6.98 -3.21
N ILE A 10 10.39 -6.49 -2.21
CA ILE A 10 9.82 -7.28 -1.11
C ILE A 10 8.47 -7.87 -1.51
N LEU A 11 7.57 -7.03 -2.01
CA LEU A 11 6.22 -7.44 -2.38
C LEU A 11 6.13 -7.87 -3.85
N PRO A 12 5.36 -8.94 -4.16
CA PRO A 12 5.12 -9.35 -5.54
C PRO A 12 4.15 -8.42 -6.28
N HIS A 13 3.38 -7.61 -5.56
CA HIS A 13 2.36 -6.72 -6.11
C HIS A 13 2.93 -5.71 -7.11
N ARG A 14 2.19 -5.45 -8.20
CA ARG A 14 2.51 -4.45 -9.24
C ARG A 14 1.25 -3.71 -9.62
N TYR A 15 1.39 -2.61 -10.36
CA TYR A 15 0.24 -1.87 -10.91
C TYR A 15 -0.73 -2.83 -11.64
N PRO A 16 -2.05 -2.70 -11.44
CA PRO A 16 -2.76 -1.66 -10.68
C PRO A 16 -3.01 -2.00 -9.19
N PHE A 17 -2.34 -3.02 -8.64
CA PHE A 17 -2.63 -3.57 -7.31
C PHE A 17 -1.46 -3.48 -6.32
N LEU A 18 -0.42 -2.70 -6.62
CA LEU A 18 0.53 -2.22 -5.61
C LEU A 18 -0.04 -0.93 -5.00
N LEU A 19 -0.41 -0.97 -3.73
CA LEU A 19 -1.19 0.08 -3.06
C LEU A 19 -0.44 0.74 -1.89
N VAL A 20 0.88 0.67 -1.88
CA VAL A 20 1.76 1.32 -0.88
C VAL A 20 2.86 2.07 -1.61
N ASP A 21 3.01 3.37 -1.32
CA ASP A 21 3.97 4.24 -2.01
C ASP A 21 5.31 4.32 -1.25
N ARG A 22 5.26 4.33 0.09
CA ARG A 22 6.46 4.33 0.94
C ARG A 22 6.17 3.82 2.35
N ILE A 23 7.19 3.36 3.05
CA ILE A 23 7.17 3.12 4.50
C ILE A 23 7.88 4.29 5.21
N GLU A 24 7.16 4.93 6.12
CA GLU A 24 7.64 6.05 6.92
C GLU A 24 8.47 5.56 8.12
N SER A 25 7.95 4.57 8.87
CA SER A 25 8.63 3.95 10.01
C SER A 25 8.38 2.44 10.05
N LEU A 26 9.36 1.70 10.58
CA LEU A 26 9.29 0.25 10.79
C LEU A 26 10.01 -0.10 12.08
N LYS A 27 9.33 -0.83 12.96
CA LYS A 27 9.86 -1.48 14.16
C LYS A 27 9.62 -2.98 14.04
N GLU A 28 10.69 -3.72 13.78
CA GLU A 28 10.64 -5.17 13.52
C GLU A 28 9.89 -5.92 14.63
N GLY A 29 9.00 -6.82 14.22
CA GLY A 29 8.17 -7.63 15.10
C GLY A 29 7.03 -6.90 15.81
N GLU A 30 6.89 -5.58 15.62
CA GLU A 30 5.98 -4.77 16.43
C GLU A 30 5.05 -3.85 15.61
N GLU A 31 5.60 -2.90 14.86
CA GLU A 31 4.82 -1.82 14.24
C GLU A 31 5.41 -1.38 12.89
N ILE A 32 4.55 -0.94 11.97
CA ILE A 32 4.95 -0.32 10.72
C ILE A 32 3.97 0.79 10.34
N VAL A 33 4.47 1.89 9.78
CA VAL A 33 3.66 3.00 9.25
C VAL A 33 3.95 3.17 7.77
N GLY A 34 2.93 2.93 6.94
CA GLY A 34 3.00 3.08 5.48
C GLY A 34 2.16 4.24 4.97
N ILE A 35 2.51 4.75 3.80
CA ILE A 35 1.79 5.83 3.11
C ILE A 35 1.31 5.34 1.75
N LYS A 36 0.03 5.58 1.48
CA LYS A 36 -0.59 5.52 0.16
C LYS A 36 -1.21 6.87 -0.15
N ASN A 37 -0.68 7.56 -1.16
CA ASN A 37 -1.29 8.76 -1.71
C ASN A 37 -2.51 8.38 -2.53
N VAL A 38 -3.58 9.15 -2.39
CA VAL A 38 -4.83 8.94 -3.12
C VAL A 38 -4.96 10.03 -4.18
N SER A 39 -5.16 9.63 -5.44
CA SER A 39 -5.23 10.57 -6.57
C SER A 39 -6.37 10.22 -7.52
N ILE A 40 -7.04 11.24 -8.08
CA ILE A 40 -8.10 11.05 -9.09
C ILE A 40 -7.63 10.28 -10.33
N ASN A 41 -6.31 10.22 -10.57
CA ASN A 41 -5.72 9.49 -11.69
C ASN A 41 -5.55 7.96 -11.44
N GLU A 42 -6.20 7.39 -10.42
CA GLU A 42 -6.17 5.95 -10.15
C GLU A 42 -7.33 5.20 -10.85
N PRO A 43 -7.08 3.98 -11.37
CA PRO A 43 -8.00 3.31 -12.30
C PRO A 43 -9.36 2.95 -11.69
N PHE A 44 -9.44 2.73 -10.38
CA PHE A 44 -10.70 2.38 -9.71
C PHE A 44 -11.66 3.58 -9.55
N PHE A 45 -11.19 4.82 -9.62
CA PHE A 45 -12.06 6.01 -9.51
C PHE A 45 -12.97 6.21 -10.73
N VAL A 46 -12.64 5.62 -11.88
CA VAL A 46 -13.54 5.61 -13.05
C VAL A 46 -14.88 4.93 -12.72
N GLY A 47 -14.86 3.92 -11.83
CA GLY A 47 -16.02 3.13 -11.46
C GLY A 47 -16.53 3.34 -10.03
N HIS A 48 -15.76 3.99 -9.15
CA HIS A 48 -16.11 4.12 -7.72
C HIS A 48 -16.01 5.57 -7.23
N PHE A 49 -16.97 6.44 -7.52
CA PHE A 49 -18.09 6.28 -8.45
C PHE A 49 -18.01 7.36 -9.55
N PRO A 50 -18.61 7.15 -10.74
CA PRO A 50 -18.67 8.18 -11.77
C PRO A 50 -19.22 9.51 -11.21
N GLY A 51 -18.43 10.59 -11.31
CA GLY A 51 -18.79 11.92 -10.80
C GLY A 51 -18.70 12.10 -9.28
N ASN A 52 -18.39 11.05 -8.52
CA ASN A 52 -18.20 11.07 -7.06
C ASN A 52 -17.11 10.08 -6.64
N PRO A 53 -15.82 10.41 -6.86
CA PRO A 53 -14.71 9.51 -6.59
C PRO A 53 -14.56 9.27 -5.08
N ILE A 54 -14.68 8.02 -4.66
CA ILE A 54 -14.55 7.57 -3.26
C ILE A 54 -13.53 6.43 -3.24
N MET A 55 -12.54 6.47 -2.36
CA MET A 55 -11.58 5.36 -2.25
C MET A 55 -12.32 4.10 -1.79
N PRO A 56 -12.29 2.97 -2.54
CA PRO A 56 -12.96 1.76 -2.08
C PRO A 56 -12.39 1.29 -0.75
N GLY A 57 -13.24 1.09 0.26
CA GLY A 57 -12.80 0.70 1.61
C GLY A 57 -12.01 -0.61 1.63
N VAL A 58 -12.35 -1.55 0.75
CA VAL A 58 -11.60 -2.81 0.58
C VAL A 58 -10.17 -2.61 0.10
N LEU A 59 -9.88 -1.55 -0.67
CA LEU A 59 -8.52 -1.22 -1.10
C LEU A 59 -7.71 -0.54 0.01
N ILE A 60 -8.37 0.10 0.98
CA ILE A 60 -7.70 0.57 2.21
C ILE A 60 -7.25 -0.64 3.03
N ILE A 61 -8.09 -1.66 3.17
CA ILE A 61 -7.74 -2.92 3.84
C ILE A 61 -6.58 -3.61 3.13
N GLU A 62 -6.62 -3.69 1.80
CA GLU A 62 -5.52 -4.25 1.00
C GLU A 62 -4.21 -3.47 1.20
N ALA A 63 -4.25 -2.13 1.20
CA ALA A 63 -3.06 -1.32 1.46
C ALA A 63 -2.50 -1.60 2.87
N MET A 64 -3.35 -1.72 3.90
CA MET A 64 -2.92 -2.14 5.24
C MET A 64 -2.30 -3.54 5.24
N ALA A 65 -2.87 -4.49 4.50
CA ALA A 65 -2.34 -5.84 4.38
C ALA A 65 -0.96 -5.86 3.68
N GLN A 66 -0.77 -5.07 2.63
CA GLN A 66 0.53 -4.94 1.95
C GLN A 66 1.60 -4.32 2.85
N VAL A 67 1.26 -3.28 3.61
CA VAL A 67 2.14 -2.71 4.65
C VAL A 67 2.49 -3.78 5.69
N GLY A 68 1.50 -4.53 6.19
CA GLY A 68 1.73 -5.64 7.11
C GLY A 68 2.62 -6.75 6.52
N GLY A 69 2.49 -7.03 5.23
CA GLY A 69 3.35 -7.96 4.50
C GLY A 69 4.81 -7.52 4.49
N VAL A 70 5.08 -6.22 4.27
CA VAL A 70 6.44 -5.66 4.38
C VAL A 70 7.01 -5.87 5.79
N LEU A 71 6.23 -5.58 6.84
CA LEU A 71 6.65 -5.83 8.21
C LEU A 71 6.97 -7.30 8.46
N ALA A 72 6.11 -8.21 8.01
CA ALA A 72 6.30 -9.66 8.20
C ALA A 72 7.59 -10.14 7.53
N PHE A 73 7.90 -9.70 6.31
CA PHE A 73 9.15 -10.06 5.63
C PHE A 73 10.39 -9.53 6.36
N HIS A 74 10.36 -8.31 6.89
CA HIS A 74 11.47 -7.74 7.66
C HIS A 74 11.63 -8.34 9.05
N SER A 75 10.55 -8.89 9.62
CA SER A 75 10.54 -9.43 10.99
C SER A 75 10.71 -10.94 11.04
N SER A 76 10.71 -11.61 9.89
CA SER A 76 10.94 -13.05 9.81
C SER A 76 12.43 -13.35 10.00
N PRO A 77 12.79 -14.37 10.79
CA PRO A 77 14.19 -14.74 11.06
C PRO A 77 14.92 -15.31 9.84
#